data_AF-A0A7C6TSW6-F1
#
_entry.id   AF-A0A7C6TSW6-F1
#
_cell.length_a   1.000
_cell.length_b   1.000
_cell.length_c   1.000
_cell.angle_alpha   90.00
_cell.angle_beta   90.00
_cell.angle_gamma   90.00
#
_symmetry.space_group_name_H-M   'P 1'
#
loop_
_entity.id
_entity.type
_entity.pdbx_description
1 polymer ?
#
loop_
_entity_poly.entity_id
_entity_poly.type
_entity_poly.pdbx_seq_one_letter_code
_entity_poly.pdbx_strand_id
1 'polypeptide(L)'
;LDRLAEGDWREHLLPLKQALAHMPDVTLNDDQVRRVVCGQALDIAELDAVADKPQGAEICAYDGVDRLIAVLRRDRNYWRPHKVLADSISEPRSCYPCTASYHHIGTL
;
A
#
# COMPACT_ATOMS: atom_id res chain seq x y z
N LEU A 1 -16.52 8.24 -31.28
CA LEU A 1 -15.90 7.18 -30.45
C LEU A 1 -14.42 7.00 -30.78
N ASP A 2 -13.97 7.32 -31.99
CA ASP A 2 -12.56 7.19 -32.43
C ASP A 2 -11.55 7.97 -31.57
N ARG A 3 -11.87 9.20 -31.14
CA ARG A 3 -11.02 10.01 -30.25
C ARG A 3 -10.70 9.36 -28.89
N LEU A 4 -11.66 8.60 -28.33
CA LEU A 4 -11.41 7.85 -27.09
C LEU A 4 -10.48 6.65 -27.34
N ALA A 5 -10.55 6.03 -28.52
CA ALA A 5 -9.62 4.96 -28.91
C ALA A 5 -8.20 5.51 -29.15
N GLU A 6 -8.08 6.78 -29.57
CA GLU A 6 -6.81 7.49 -29.79
C GLU A 6 -6.11 7.94 -28.50
N GLY A 7 -6.79 7.86 -27.35
CA GLY A 7 -6.19 8.11 -26.03
C GLY A 7 -6.59 9.42 -25.34
N ASP A 8 -7.44 10.24 -25.98
CA ASP A 8 -7.93 11.52 -25.44
C ASP A 8 -8.63 11.38 -24.08
N TRP A 9 -9.11 10.18 -23.74
CA TRP A 9 -9.71 9.89 -22.43
C TRP A 9 -8.78 10.23 -21.26
N ARG A 10 -7.45 10.17 -21.46
CA ARG A 10 -6.45 10.48 -20.43
C ARG A 10 -6.51 11.93 -19.95
N GLU A 11 -6.84 12.86 -20.85
CA GLU A 11 -6.97 14.29 -20.54
C GLU A 11 -8.19 14.59 -19.67
N HIS A 12 -9.14 13.65 -19.62
CA HIS A 12 -10.37 13.75 -18.85
C HIS A 12 -10.31 12.94 -17.55
N LEU A 13 -9.21 12.23 -17.27
CA LEU A 13 -9.04 11.54 -16.01
C LEU A 13 -8.63 12.54 -14.92
N LEU A 14 -9.33 12.44 -13.79
CA LEU A 14 -8.91 13.14 -12.58
C LEU A 14 -7.86 12.31 -11.82
N PRO A 15 -6.88 12.95 -11.15
CA PRO A 15 -5.98 12.27 -10.25
C PRO A 15 -6.76 11.56 -9.13
N LEU A 16 -6.31 10.36 -8.74
CA LEU A 16 -7.00 9.56 -7.72
C LEU A 16 -7.11 10.29 -6.37
N LYS A 17 -6.09 11.08 -6.01
CA LYS A 17 -6.09 11.92 -4.80
C LYS A 17 -7.27 12.90 -4.77
N GLN A 18 -7.69 13.42 -5.94
CA GLN A 18 -8.84 14.32 -6.02
C GLN A 18 -10.16 13.60 -5.68
N ALA A 19 -10.32 12.34 -6.08
CA ALA A 19 -11.49 11.55 -5.72
C ALA A 19 -11.56 11.25 -4.20
N LEU A 20 -10.41 11.20 -3.55
CA LEU A 20 -10.27 10.84 -2.12
C LEU A 20 -10.05 12.04 -1.20
N ALA A 21 -10.16 13.27 -1.71
CA ALA A 21 -9.87 14.51 -0.96
C ALA A 21 -10.75 14.72 0.29
N HIS A 22 -11.88 14.01 0.38
CA HIS A 22 -12.79 14.04 1.53
C HIS A 22 -12.40 13.05 2.64
N MET A 23 -11.51 12.10 2.35
CA MET A 23 -11.08 11.09 3.30
C MET A 23 -9.87 11.57 4.09
N PRO A 24 -9.78 11.25 5.39
CA PRO A 24 -8.55 11.45 6.15
C PRO A 24 -7.39 10.64 5.55
N ASP A 25 -6.17 11.17 5.66
CA ASP A 25 -4.98 10.54 5.11
C ASP A 25 -3.78 10.57 6.06
N VAL A 26 -2.79 9.75 5.73
CA VAL A 26 -1.48 9.69 6.40
C VAL A 26 -0.39 9.40 5.38
N THR A 27 0.81 9.95 5.61
CA THR A 27 2.02 9.60 4.87
C THR A 27 2.79 8.52 5.62
N LEU A 28 3.11 7.43 4.92
CA LEU A 28 3.90 6.31 5.42
C LEU A 28 5.38 6.48 5.09
N ASN A 29 6.24 5.97 5.97
CA ASN A 29 7.65 5.78 5.67
C ASN A 29 7.90 4.50 4.86
N ASP A 30 9.12 4.32 4.34
CA ASP A 30 9.46 3.20 3.45
C ASP A 30 9.24 1.81 4.08
N ASP A 31 9.51 1.64 5.37
CA ASP A 31 9.26 0.37 6.08
C ASP A 31 7.76 0.07 6.15
N GLN A 32 6.97 1.06 6.54
CA GLN A 32 5.51 0.96 6.60
C GLN A 32 4.92 0.68 5.23
N VAL A 33 5.40 1.35 4.17
CA VAL A 33 4.98 1.09 2.78
C VAL A 33 5.25 -0.36 2.41
N ARG A 34 6.48 -0.87 2.62
CA ARG A 34 6.84 -2.25 2.32
C ARG A 34 5.94 -3.25 3.03
N ARG A 35 5.65 -3.02 4.32
CA ARG A 35 4.78 -3.87 5.15
C ARG A 35 3.33 -3.86 4.65
N VAL A 36 2.77 -2.67 4.42
CA VAL A 36 1.39 -2.48 3.95
C VAL A 36 1.16 -3.09 2.58
N VAL A 37 2.11 -2.94 1.65
CA VAL A 37 2.04 -3.57 0.31
C VAL A 37 2.03 -5.10 0.42
N CYS A 38 2.71 -5.66 1.42
CA CYS A 38 2.66 -7.09 1.72
C CYS A 38 1.43 -7.52 2.55
N GLY A 39 0.47 -6.62 2.78
CA GLY A 39 -0.76 -6.90 3.53
C GLY A 39 -0.58 -6.90 5.06
N GLN A 40 0.58 -6.49 5.57
CA GLN A 40 0.82 -6.45 7.01
C GLN A 40 0.14 -5.25 7.66
N ALA A 41 -0.35 -5.46 8.87
CA ALA A 41 -0.93 -4.39 9.68
C ALA A 41 0.16 -3.54 10.35
N LEU A 42 -0.19 -2.28 10.62
CA LEU A 42 0.61 -1.33 11.40
C LEU A 42 -0.02 -1.17 12.78
N ASP A 43 0.77 -1.05 13.83
CA ASP A 43 0.26 -0.66 15.15
C ASP A 43 -0.28 0.78 15.11
N ILE A 44 -1.26 1.10 15.95
CA ILE A 44 -1.81 2.45 16.03
C ILE A 44 -0.74 3.47 16.40
N ALA A 45 0.16 3.12 17.31
CA ALA A 45 1.21 4.00 17.78
C ALA A 45 2.22 4.33 16.66
N GLU A 46 2.21 3.57 15.56
CA GLU A 46 3.00 3.91 14.37
C GLU A 46 2.39 5.07 13.56
N LEU A 47 1.09 5.39 13.76
CA LEU A 47 0.32 6.38 13.01
C LEU A 47 -0.42 7.36 13.94
N ASP A 48 0.33 8.06 14.79
CA ASP A 48 -0.20 9.00 15.81
C ASP A 48 -1.19 10.04 15.26
N ALA A 49 -0.92 10.59 14.06
CA ALA A 49 -1.73 11.63 13.43
C ALA A 49 -3.20 11.22 13.19
N VAL A 50 -3.46 9.92 13.14
CA VAL A 50 -4.79 9.34 12.89
C VAL A 50 -5.22 8.39 14.00
N ALA A 51 -4.47 8.27 15.10
CA ALA A 51 -4.72 7.31 16.17
C ALA A 51 -6.09 7.47 16.86
N ASP A 52 -6.64 8.69 16.85
CA ASP A 52 -7.93 9.07 17.46
C ASP A 52 -9.15 8.54 16.70
N LYS A 53 -8.97 8.00 15.49
CA LYS A 53 -10.08 7.54 14.64
C LYS A 53 -10.79 6.31 15.23
N PRO A 54 -12.14 6.26 15.12
CA PRO A 54 -12.93 5.18 15.71
C PRO A 54 -12.69 3.83 15.01
N GLN A 55 -13.03 2.73 15.69
CA GLN A 55 -12.98 1.40 15.08
C GLN A 55 -13.81 1.35 13.79
N GLY A 56 -13.26 0.73 12.74
CA GLY A 56 -13.87 0.67 11.42
C GLY A 56 -13.64 1.90 10.55
N ALA A 57 -13.05 2.98 11.06
CA ALA A 57 -12.68 4.13 10.26
C ALA A 57 -11.69 3.75 9.15
N GLU A 58 -11.79 4.44 8.02
CA GLU A 58 -10.93 4.26 6.86
C GLU A 58 -10.11 5.51 6.61
N ILE A 59 -8.84 5.32 6.28
CA ILE A 59 -7.89 6.38 5.96
C ILE A 59 -7.14 6.02 4.67
N CYS A 60 -6.75 7.04 3.91
CA CYS A 60 -5.82 6.86 2.79
C CYS A 60 -4.37 6.86 3.31
N ALA A 61 -3.55 5.96 2.80
CA ALA A 61 -2.14 5.88 3.11
C ALA A 61 -1.31 6.19 1.86
N TYR A 62 -0.54 7.26 1.90
CA TYR A 62 0.35 7.71 0.83
C TYR A 62 1.81 7.43 1.18
N ASP A 63 2.70 7.39 0.19
CA ASP A 63 4.16 7.41 0.43
C ASP A 63 4.70 8.85 0.47
N GLY A 64 6.02 8.99 0.64
CA GLY A 64 6.69 10.28 0.65
C GLY A 64 6.67 11.06 -0.68
N VAL A 65 6.19 10.46 -1.78
CA VAL A 65 6.03 11.11 -3.10
C VAL A 65 4.56 11.28 -3.49
N ASP A 66 3.64 11.21 -2.52
CA ASP A 66 2.20 11.43 -2.68
C ASP A 66 1.50 10.37 -3.56
N ARG A 67 2.09 9.18 -3.69
CA ARG A 67 1.46 8.03 -4.33
C ARG A 67 0.56 7.31 -3.33
N LEU A 68 -0.68 7.05 -3.72
CA LEU A 68 -1.60 6.28 -2.89
C LEU A 68 -1.16 4.81 -2.84
N ILE A 69 -0.84 4.34 -1.64
CA ILE A 69 -0.39 2.97 -1.38
C ILE A 69 -1.55 2.06 -1.03
N ALA A 70 -2.40 2.49 -0.10
CA ALA A 70 -3.51 1.68 0.39
C ALA A 70 -4.62 2.53 1.02
N VAL A 71 -5.80 1.92 1.15
CA VAL A 71 -6.79 2.32 2.16
C VAL A 71 -6.59 1.43 3.37
N LEU A 72 -6.37 2.02 4.54
CA LEU A 72 -6.24 1.31 5.81
C LEU A 72 -7.55 1.41 6.58
N ARG A 73 -7.89 0.35 7.31
CA ARG A 73 -9.06 0.33 8.19
C ARG A 73 -8.64 0.10 9.64
N ARG A 74 -9.21 0.91 10.53
CA ARG A 74 -9.00 0.81 11.97
C ARG A 74 -9.57 -0.49 12.52
N ASP A 75 -8.74 -1.28 13.22
CA ASP A 75 -9.17 -2.51 13.88
C ASP A 75 -8.48 -2.70 15.23
N ARG A 76 -9.22 -2.54 16.33
CA ARG A 76 -8.73 -2.64 17.72
C ARG A 76 -7.41 -1.91 17.97
N ASN A 77 -6.28 -2.61 17.88
CA ASN A 77 -4.93 -2.12 18.16
C ASN A 77 -4.10 -1.82 16.90
N TYR A 78 -4.70 -1.95 15.71
CA TYR A 78 -3.97 -1.88 14.45
C TYR A 78 -4.71 -1.07 13.39
N TRP A 79 -3.94 -0.69 12.36
CA TRP A 79 -4.39 -0.28 11.05
C TRP A 79 -4.10 -1.42 10.08
N ARG A 80 -5.15 -2.06 9.56
CA ARG A 80 -5.01 -3.14 8.57
C ARG A 80 -5.23 -2.62 7.15
N PRO A 81 -4.48 -3.11 6.16
CA PRO A 81 -4.80 -2.86 4.76
C PRO A 81 -6.23 -3.36 4.44
N HIS A 82 -7.10 -2.44 4.03
CA HIS A 82 -8.42 -2.77 3.49
C HIS A 82 -8.35 -2.97 1.97
N LYS A 83 -7.56 -2.14 1.29
CA LYS A 83 -7.28 -2.20 -0.14
C LYS A 83 -5.86 -1.75 -0.40
N VAL A 84 -5.05 -2.54 -1.10
CA VAL A 84 -3.74 -2.11 -1.59
C VAL A 84 -3.88 -1.70 -3.06
N LEU A 85 -3.32 -0.55 -3.41
CA LEU A 85 -3.41 0.09 -4.72
C LEU A 85 -2.04 0.31 -5.35
N ALA A 86 -0.97 0.36 -4.54
CA ALA A 86 0.38 0.32 -5.05
C ALA A 86 0.61 -1.01 -5.77
N ASP A 87 1.12 -0.90 -6.98
CA ASP A 87 1.57 -2.06 -7.73
C ASP A 87 2.75 -2.66 -6.98
N SER A 88 2.72 -3.96 -6.72
CA SER A 88 3.79 -4.68 -5.98
C SER A 88 5.11 -4.76 -6.76
N ILE A 89 5.21 -4.05 -7.89
CA ILE A 89 6.22 -4.14 -8.93
C ILE A 89 6.49 -2.74 -9.51
N SER A 90 7.27 -1.89 -8.84
CA SER A 90 7.91 -0.75 -9.52
C SER A 90 9.41 -0.62 -9.25
N GLU A 91 10.01 -1.58 -8.55
CA GLU A 91 11.44 -1.87 -8.65
C GLU A 91 11.60 -3.35 -8.99
N PRO A 92 12.59 -3.73 -9.82
CA PRO A 92 12.88 -5.14 -10.04
C PRO A 92 13.23 -5.72 -8.67
N ARG A 93 12.35 -6.60 -8.18
CA ARG A 93 12.73 -7.58 -7.17
C ARG A 93 13.93 -8.30 -7.75
N SER A 94 15.14 -7.86 -7.39
CA SER A 94 16.28 -8.75 -7.36
C SER A 94 15.87 -9.82 -6.36
N CYS A 95 15.26 -10.88 -6.89
CA CYS A 95 15.10 -12.12 -6.16
C CYS A 95 16.51 -12.50 -5.75
N TYR A 96 16.88 -12.18 -4.51
CA TYR A 96 17.99 -12.88 -3.87
C TYR A 96 17.68 -14.36 -4.06
N PRO A 97 18.57 -15.16 -4.67
CA PRO A 97 18.36 -16.58 -4.72
C PRO A 97 18.25 -17.04 -3.27
N CYS A 98 17.05 -17.51 -2.90
CA CYS A 98 16.87 -18.30 -1.71
C CYS A 98 17.70 -19.55 -1.95
N THR A 99 18.96 -19.54 -1.51
CA THR A 99 19.79 -20.74 -1.49
C THR A 99 19.15 -21.67 -0.48
N ALA A 100 18.26 -22.53 -0.98
CA ALA A 100 17.85 -23.73 -0.31
C ALA A 100 19.13 -24.57 -0.11
N SER A 101 19.79 -24.40 1.03
CA SER A 101 20.81 -25.34 1.49
C SER A 101 20.11 -26.64 1.84
N TYR A 102 19.92 -27.49 0.84
CA TYR A 102 19.51 -28.87 1.03
C TYR A 102 20.62 -29.58 1.81
N HIS A 103 20.39 -29.88 3.09
CA HIS A 103 21.24 -30.79 3.84
C HIS A 103 21.09 -32.18 3.22
N HIS A 104 22.13 -32.61 2.51
CA HIS A 104 22.26 -33.99 2.06
C HIS A 104 22.55 -34.86 3.28
N ILE A 105 21.51 -35.47 3.84
CA ILE A 105 21.65 -36.54 4.81
C ILE A 105 22.07 -37.79 4.01
N GLY A 106 23.37 -38.02 3.91
CA GLY A 106 23.91 -39.27 3.40
C GLY A 106 23.76 -40.36 4.46
N THR A 107 22.90 -41.34 4.21
CA THR A 107 22.93 -42.65 4.87
C THR A 107 23.36 -43.65 3.83
N LEU A 108 24.54 -44.25 4.03
CA LEU A 108 24.88 -45.67 3.96
C LEU A 108 26.40 -45.82 4.12
#